data_AF-A0A4Y8JIQ3-F1
#
_entry.id   AF-A0A4Y8JIQ3-F1
#
_cell.length_a   1.000
_cell.length_b   1.000
_cell.length_c   1.000
_cell.angle_alpha   90.00
_cell.angle_beta   90.00
_cell.angle_gamma   90.00
#
_symmetry.space_group_name_H-M   'P 1'
#
loop_
_entity.id
_entity.type
_entity.pdbx_description
1 polymer ?
#
loop_
_entity_poly.entity_id
_entity_poly.type
_entity_poly.pdbx_seq_one_letter_code
_entity_poly.pdbx_strand_id
1 'polypeptide(L)'
;MRGHGDEDIFARAQRDPAFLAAVRVAYSGDQHVLNALWWAAHPADAAPDGTPSPANQLRDLQKRVFSANGDSVGDPQATLALRELQATVAADRAAIAIAVRSAESGAVTQPARSPGPPAAPSVAGPRTVHEVSSKGSFQQLVEEPLDETALPGGRRSRNALLILGILIALGVGFVVGTQTDASLVTASPPAATVTVEETCAQVSDVFTFMHNVHGSLLAEPSLQQEFEGAARLVARLTAQVDTVPGSAVADQVEALKDLLPSAANEPIDPLSPEWGQALTGVSAACGAAGFDISVDAWTSG
;
A
#
# COMPACT_ATOMS: atom_id res chain seq x y z
N MET A 1 29.45 18.98 9.64
CA MET A 1 28.56 19.77 10.51
C MET A 1 27.25 19.01 10.58
N ARG A 2 26.89 18.50 11.77
CA ARG A 2 25.72 17.62 11.98
C ARG A 2 24.45 18.48 11.95
N GLY A 3 23.50 18.10 11.10
CA GLY A 3 22.21 18.76 10.96
C GLY A 3 21.40 18.71 12.25
N HIS A 4 20.58 19.73 12.45
CA HIS A 4 19.70 19.92 13.60
C HIS A 4 18.91 18.65 13.94
N GLY A 5 18.83 18.35 15.23
CA GLY A 5 18.16 17.17 15.76
C GLY A 5 16.68 17.15 15.38
N ASP A 6 16.25 16.07 14.77
CA ASP A 6 14.87 15.61 14.88
C ASP A 6 14.61 15.39 16.37
N GLU A 7 13.95 16.37 16.97
CA GLU A 7 13.48 16.26 18.35
C GLU A 7 12.46 15.13 18.37
N ASP A 8 12.78 14.06 19.10
CA ASP A 8 11.88 12.91 19.27
C ASP A 8 10.48 13.41 19.65
N ILE A 9 9.53 13.21 18.73
CA ILE A 9 8.16 13.72 18.81
C ILE A 9 7.47 13.19 20.09
N PHE A 10 7.82 11.98 20.51
CA PHE A 10 7.35 11.42 21.76
C PHE A 10 7.91 12.19 22.97
N ALA A 11 9.21 12.47 23.00
CA ALA A 11 9.83 13.28 24.04
C ALA A 11 9.30 14.73 24.07
N ARG A 12 8.92 15.29 22.91
CA ARG A 12 8.23 16.59 22.82
C ARG A 12 6.83 16.51 23.42
N ALA A 13 6.04 15.50 23.06
CA ALA A 13 4.69 15.30 23.59
C ALA A 13 4.64 15.11 25.11
N GLN A 14 5.71 14.56 25.71
CA GLN A 14 5.83 14.50 27.16
C GLN A 14 6.11 15.87 27.82
N ARG A 15 6.87 16.75 27.15
CA ARG A 15 7.25 18.07 27.68
C ARG A 15 6.22 19.15 27.39
N ASP A 16 5.49 19.03 26.29
CA ASP A 16 4.50 20.00 25.82
C ASP A 16 3.09 19.39 25.86
N PRO A 17 2.32 19.64 26.95
CA PRO A 17 0.97 19.12 27.08
C PRO A 17 -0.01 19.74 26.08
N ALA A 18 0.26 20.94 25.55
CA ALA A 18 -0.57 21.59 24.55
C ALA A 18 -0.39 20.90 23.19
N PHE A 19 0.85 20.58 22.82
CA PHE A 19 1.14 19.75 21.65
C PHE A 19 0.46 18.39 21.74
N LEU A 20 0.60 17.68 22.86
CA LEU A 20 -0.06 16.39 23.05
C LEU A 20 -1.59 16.48 22.98
N ALA A 21 -2.20 17.55 23.50
CA ALA A 21 -3.63 17.79 23.38
C ALA A 21 -4.06 18.02 21.92
N ALA A 22 -3.27 18.77 21.15
CA ALA A 22 -3.55 19.00 19.73
C ALA A 22 -3.43 17.71 18.91
N VAL A 23 -2.38 16.90 19.14
CA VAL A 23 -2.22 15.59 18.50
C VAL A 23 -3.39 14.67 18.85
N ARG A 24 -3.83 14.63 20.12
CA ARG A 24 -5.01 13.84 20.54
C ARG A 24 -6.29 14.20 19.81
N VAL A 25 -6.50 15.48 19.53
CA VAL A 25 -7.71 15.95 18.82
C VAL A 25 -7.66 15.57 17.34
N ALA A 26 -6.48 15.59 16.73
CA ALA A 26 -6.31 15.32 15.30
C ALA A 26 -6.11 13.84 14.97
N TYR A 27 -5.71 13.02 15.94
CA TYR A 27 -5.41 11.62 15.73
C TYR A 27 -6.69 10.78 15.60
N SER A 28 -6.80 10.09 14.46
CA SER A 28 -7.95 9.25 14.10
C SER A 28 -7.63 7.75 14.07
N GLY A 29 -6.48 7.34 14.60
CA GLY A 29 -6.09 5.93 14.66
C GLY A 29 -6.69 5.21 15.87
N ASP A 30 -6.60 3.88 15.86
CA ASP A 30 -7.22 3.02 16.87
C ASP A 30 -6.32 2.78 18.10
N GLN A 31 -5.04 3.16 18.02
CA GLN A 31 -4.08 2.93 19.10
C GLN A 31 -4.17 4.03 20.17
N HIS A 32 -3.58 3.76 21.33
CA HIS A 32 -3.38 4.84 22.29
C HIS A 32 -2.36 5.85 21.73
N VAL A 33 -2.72 7.14 21.67
CA VAL A 33 -1.93 8.18 21.00
C VAL A 33 -0.45 8.23 21.43
N LEU A 34 -0.15 8.00 22.72
CA LEU A 34 1.23 8.02 23.21
C LEU A 34 2.02 6.82 22.73
N ASN A 35 1.35 5.68 22.51
CA ASN A 35 1.96 4.47 21.98
C ASN A 35 2.20 4.63 20.48
N ALA A 36 1.24 5.22 19.74
CA ALA A 36 1.42 5.57 18.33
C ALA A 36 2.58 6.55 18.12
N LEU A 37 2.69 7.59 18.96
CA LEU A 37 3.83 8.52 18.96
C LEU A 37 5.15 7.82 19.28
N TRP A 38 5.15 6.91 20.26
CA TRP A 38 6.34 6.13 20.60
C TRP A 38 6.80 5.26 19.42
N TRP A 39 5.88 4.47 18.83
CA TRP A 39 6.19 3.56 17.73
C TRP A 39 6.55 4.26 16.42
N ALA A 40 6.17 5.52 16.24
CA ALA A 40 6.65 6.33 15.12
C ALA A 40 8.18 6.53 15.19
N ALA A 41 8.76 6.61 16.40
CA ALA A 41 10.20 6.73 16.61
C ALA A 41 10.88 5.39 16.95
N HIS A 42 10.15 4.45 17.56
CA HIS A 42 10.66 3.18 18.07
C HIS A 42 9.79 2.01 17.55
N PRO A 43 9.83 1.72 16.24
CA PRO A 43 8.87 0.83 15.60
C PRO A 43 8.97 -0.61 16.10
N ALA A 44 10.13 -1.07 16.59
CA ALA A 44 10.30 -2.45 17.07
C ALA A 44 10.11 -2.60 18.60
N ASP A 45 10.05 -1.51 19.35
CA ASP A 45 10.08 -1.55 20.81
C ASP A 45 8.67 -1.60 21.41
N ALA A 46 8.52 -2.28 22.54
CA ALA A 46 7.30 -2.17 23.33
C ALA A 46 7.11 -0.71 23.77
N ALA A 47 5.86 -0.25 23.81
CA ALA A 47 5.54 1.05 24.35
C ALA A 47 5.89 1.12 25.86
N PRO A 48 6.07 2.32 26.44
CA PRO A 48 6.43 2.47 27.86
C PRO A 48 5.42 1.86 28.85
N ASP A 49 4.17 1.66 28.43
CA ASP A 49 3.13 0.97 29.21
C ASP A 49 3.20 -0.56 29.13
N GLY A 50 4.18 -1.10 28.37
CA GLY A 50 4.37 -2.53 28.12
C GLY A 50 3.60 -3.07 26.92
N THR A 51 2.82 -2.25 26.22
CA THR A 51 2.07 -2.70 25.03
C THR A 51 3.05 -3.12 23.93
N PRO A 52 2.93 -4.34 23.37
CA PRO A 52 3.83 -4.81 22.34
C PRO A 52 3.66 -4.01 21.05
N SER A 53 4.77 -3.67 20.39
CA SER A 53 4.72 -3.02 19.08
C SER A 53 3.96 -3.87 18.04
N PRO A 54 3.16 -3.25 17.17
CA PRO A 54 2.60 -3.91 16.00
C PRO A 54 3.65 -4.58 15.10
N ALA A 55 4.88 -4.05 15.01
CA ALA A 55 5.96 -4.66 14.23
C ALA A 55 6.39 -6.03 14.80
N ASN A 56 6.32 -6.21 16.12
CA ASN A 56 6.60 -7.51 16.73
C ASN A 56 5.47 -8.52 16.42
N GLN A 57 4.22 -8.06 16.44
CA GLN A 57 3.07 -8.88 16.07
C GLN A 57 3.13 -9.30 14.59
N LEU A 58 3.55 -8.40 13.69
CA LEU A 58 3.80 -8.71 12.27
C LEU A 58 4.89 -9.79 12.13
N ARG A 59 6.01 -9.65 12.84
CA ARG A 59 7.10 -10.64 12.81
C ARG A 59 6.65 -12.01 13.29
N ASP A 60 5.80 -12.08 14.31
CA ASP A 60 5.27 -13.34 14.82
C ASP A 60 4.27 -13.98 13.85
N LEU A 61 3.43 -13.18 13.18
CA LEU A 61 2.56 -13.64 12.09
C LEU A 61 3.35 -14.15 10.89
N GLN A 62 4.38 -13.43 10.46
CA GLN A 62 5.27 -13.85 9.37
C GLN A 62 5.96 -15.17 9.71
N LYS A 63 6.49 -15.33 10.92
CA LYS A 63 7.09 -16.60 11.37
C LYS A 63 6.10 -17.76 11.29
N ARG A 64 4.82 -17.54 11.64
CA ARG A 64 3.79 -18.58 11.52
C ARG A 64 3.53 -18.95 10.07
N VAL A 65 3.34 -17.95 9.19
CA VAL A 65 3.11 -18.14 7.75
C VAL A 65 4.24 -18.91 7.09
N PHE A 66 5.50 -18.60 7.45
CA PHE A 66 6.70 -19.18 6.83
C PHE A 66 7.32 -20.35 7.61
N SER A 67 6.67 -20.87 8.65
CA SER A 67 7.23 -21.99 9.43
C SER A 67 7.09 -23.34 8.68
N ALA A 68 8.15 -24.15 8.73
CA ALA A 68 8.27 -25.42 8.00
C ALA A 68 7.29 -26.54 8.40
N ASN A 69 6.49 -26.34 9.45
CA ASN A 69 5.40 -27.25 9.83
C ASN A 69 4.09 -26.94 9.11
N GLY A 70 4.10 -26.02 8.13
CA GLY A 70 2.98 -25.78 7.22
C GLY A 70 2.90 -26.90 6.18
N ASP A 71 2.06 -27.89 6.44
CA ASP A 71 1.67 -28.90 5.46
C ASP A 71 1.02 -28.20 4.24
N SER A 72 1.85 -27.91 3.22
CA SER A 72 1.57 -27.54 1.81
C SER A 72 0.52 -26.46 1.48
N VAL A 73 -0.17 -25.88 2.45
CA VAL A 73 -1.03 -24.70 2.35
C VAL A 73 -0.78 -23.92 3.62
N GLY A 74 -0.02 -22.82 3.56
CA GLY A 74 0.30 -22.00 4.74
C GLY A 74 -0.94 -21.64 5.56
N ASP A 75 -0.78 -21.35 6.86
CA ASP A 75 -1.90 -21.02 7.75
C ASP A 75 -2.73 -19.84 7.19
N PRO A 76 -3.93 -20.10 6.61
CA PRO A 76 -4.69 -19.08 5.90
C PRO A 76 -5.22 -18.01 6.87
N GLN A 77 -5.41 -18.38 8.14
CA GLN A 77 -5.79 -17.42 9.18
C GLN A 77 -4.61 -16.51 9.52
N ALA A 78 -3.39 -17.04 9.59
CA ALA A 78 -2.19 -16.22 9.78
C ALA A 78 -1.95 -15.29 8.57
N THR A 79 -2.21 -15.73 7.35
CA THR A 79 -2.11 -14.89 6.15
C THR A 79 -3.13 -13.75 6.15
N LEU A 80 -4.39 -14.02 6.52
CA LEU A 80 -5.42 -12.98 6.65
C LEU A 80 -5.08 -12.00 7.77
N ALA A 81 -4.70 -12.51 8.95
CA ALA A 81 -4.32 -11.67 10.09
C ALA A 81 -3.06 -10.84 9.80
N LEU A 82 -2.12 -11.35 9.00
CA LEU A 82 -0.97 -10.59 8.55
C LEU A 82 -1.39 -9.39 7.69
N ARG A 83 -2.23 -9.61 6.67
CA ARG A 83 -2.74 -8.55 5.79
C ARG A 83 -3.55 -7.51 6.56
N GLU A 84 -4.44 -7.96 7.44
CA GLU A 84 -5.25 -7.08 8.29
C GLU A 84 -4.36 -6.21 9.19
N LEU A 85 -3.40 -6.81 9.89
CA LEU A 85 -2.50 -6.07 10.76
C LEU A 85 -1.61 -5.08 9.97
N GLN A 86 -1.13 -5.45 8.78
CA GLN A 86 -0.38 -4.54 7.92
C GLN A 86 -1.22 -3.31 7.53
N ALA A 87 -2.48 -3.52 7.14
CA ALA A 87 -3.40 -2.43 6.82
C ALA A 87 -3.65 -1.52 8.03
N THR A 88 -3.87 -2.09 9.22
CA THR A 88 -4.04 -1.32 10.46
C THR A 88 -2.79 -0.50 10.79
N VAL A 89 -1.59 -1.08 10.69
CA VAL A 89 -0.33 -0.38 10.96
C VAL A 89 -0.11 0.77 9.98
N ALA A 90 -0.38 0.55 8.70
CA ALA A 90 -0.25 1.59 7.68
C ALA A 90 -1.23 2.75 7.93
N ALA A 91 -2.48 2.44 8.23
CA ALA A 91 -3.50 3.44 8.56
C ALA A 91 -3.13 4.24 9.82
N ASP A 92 -2.63 3.56 10.87
CA ASP A 92 -2.24 4.19 12.12
C ASP A 92 -1.05 5.14 11.96
N ARG A 93 -0.03 4.72 11.19
CA ARG A 93 1.12 5.56 10.82
C ARG A 93 0.71 6.80 10.04
N ALA A 94 -0.21 6.65 9.08
CA ALA A 94 -0.73 7.79 8.34
C ALA A 94 -1.51 8.75 9.26
N ALA A 95 -2.36 8.21 10.13
CA ALA A 95 -3.14 9.00 11.09
C ALA A 95 -2.24 9.79 12.05
N ILE A 96 -1.19 9.18 12.60
CA ILE A 96 -0.30 9.88 13.53
C ILE A 96 0.55 10.94 12.82
N ALA A 97 1.02 10.68 11.59
CA ALA A 97 1.77 11.65 10.80
C ALA A 97 0.92 12.87 10.39
N ILE A 98 -0.37 12.68 10.10
CA ILE A 98 -1.31 13.78 9.88
C ILE A 98 -1.52 14.56 11.18
N ALA A 99 -1.78 13.87 12.30
CA ALA A 99 -2.05 14.50 13.59
C ALA A 99 -0.88 15.37 14.08
N VAL A 100 0.36 14.89 13.93
CA VAL A 100 1.58 15.66 14.25
C VAL A 100 1.68 16.93 13.40
N ARG A 101 1.56 16.82 12.07
CA ARG A 101 1.61 18.00 11.16
C ARG A 101 0.51 19.02 11.47
N SER A 102 -0.70 18.56 11.79
CA SER A 102 -1.81 19.42 12.20
C SER A 102 -1.51 20.13 13.51
N ALA A 103 -0.95 19.44 14.51
CA ALA A 103 -0.56 20.03 15.78
C ALA A 103 0.55 21.08 15.61
N GLU A 104 1.53 20.81 14.75
CA GLU A 104 2.61 21.76 14.43
C GLU A 104 2.08 23.02 13.74
N SER A 105 1.17 22.85 12.77
CA SER A 105 0.55 23.97 12.05
C SER A 105 -0.38 24.81 12.95
N GLY A 106 -1.08 24.15 13.88
CA GLY A 106 -1.93 24.81 14.89
C GLY A 106 -1.12 25.62 15.91
N ALA A 107 0.05 25.12 16.32
CA ALA A 107 0.95 25.82 17.24
C ALA A 107 1.53 27.11 16.63
N VAL A 108 1.78 27.13 15.31
CA VAL A 108 2.27 28.33 14.59
C VAL A 108 1.19 29.43 14.51
N THR A 109 -0.09 29.06 14.63
CA THR A 109 -1.23 30.00 14.49
C THR A 109 -1.69 30.59 15.84
N GLN A 110 -1.12 30.15 16.97
CA GLN A 110 -1.31 30.79 18.28
C GLN A 110 -0.12 31.69 18.63
N PRO A 111 -0.08 32.96 18.18
CA PRO A 111 0.78 33.94 18.82
C PRO A 111 0.28 34.17 20.25
N ALA A 112 1.24 34.26 21.17
CA ALA A 112 1.02 34.51 22.59
C ALA A 112 -0.01 35.64 22.82
N ARG A 113 -1.25 35.27 23.22
CA ARG A 113 -2.14 36.23 23.87
C ARG A 113 -1.66 36.44 25.29
N SER A 114 -0.80 37.43 25.47
CA SER A 114 -0.79 38.18 26.73
C SER A 114 -2.15 38.84 26.93
N PRO A 115 -2.75 38.76 28.13
CA PRO A 115 -4.02 39.40 28.41
C PRO A 115 -3.81 40.92 28.60
N GLY A 116 -4.09 41.68 27.54
CA GLY A 116 -4.27 43.14 27.63
C GLY A 116 -5.75 43.48 27.93
N PRO A 117 -6.04 44.41 28.86
CA PRO A 117 -7.40 44.75 29.27
C PRO A 117 -8.23 45.43 28.17
N PRO A 118 -9.58 45.42 28.27
CA PRO A 118 -10.48 45.64 27.14
C PRO A 118 -10.63 47.12 26.79
N ALA A 119 -10.42 47.47 25.52
CA ALA A 119 -10.85 48.73 24.94
C ALA A 119 -12.00 48.49 23.95
N ALA A 120 -13.04 49.31 24.11
CA ALA A 120 -14.37 49.26 23.51
C ALA A 120 -14.40 49.54 21.98
N PRO A 121 -15.56 49.41 21.32
CA PRO A 121 -15.67 49.13 19.89
C PRO A 121 -15.65 50.41 19.04
N SER A 122 -15.04 50.33 17.85
CA SER A 122 -15.12 51.38 16.83
C SER A 122 -15.85 50.86 15.58
N VAL A 123 -16.73 51.71 15.09
CA VAL A 123 -17.83 51.48 14.14
C VAL A 123 -17.36 51.38 12.68
N ALA A 124 -18.15 50.62 11.93
CA ALA A 124 -18.10 50.30 10.50
C ALA A 124 -17.80 51.43 9.49
N GLY A 125 -17.21 51.04 8.36
CA GLY A 125 -17.22 51.75 7.09
C GLY A 125 -16.60 50.92 5.94
N PRO A 126 -17.29 50.69 4.80
CA PRO A 126 -16.87 49.72 3.77
C PRO A 126 -16.17 50.39 2.56
N ARG A 127 -15.29 49.63 1.88
CA ARG A 127 -14.75 49.76 0.49
C ARG A 127 -13.51 48.85 0.42
N THR A 128 -13.15 48.13 -0.63
CA THR A 128 -13.61 47.95 -2.01
C THR A 128 -12.94 46.68 -2.52
N VAL A 129 -13.65 45.94 -3.35
CA VAL A 129 -13.16 44.75 -4.05
C VAL A 129 -12.07 45.17 -5.03
N HIS A 130 -10.90 44.53 -5.00
CA HIS A 130 -10.02 44.44 -6.15
C HIS A 130 -9.53 43.01 -6.31
N GLU A 131 -10.15 42.38 -7.29
CA GLU A 131 -9.74 41.21 -8.03
C GLU A 131 -8.33 41.42 -8.63
N VAL A 132 -7.41 40.50 -8.32
CA VAL A 132 -6.27 40.20 -9.19
C VAL A 132 -6.15 38.67 -9.28
N SER A 133 -6.49 38.21 -10.47
CA SER A 133 -6.22 36.91 -11.05
C SER A 133 -4.76 36.48 -10.89
N SER A 134 -4.54 35.26 -10.39
CA SER A 134 -3.34 34.49 -10.72
C SER A 134 -3.69 33.00 -10.78
N LYS A 135 -3.84 32.50 -12.00
CA LYS A 135 -4.05 31.09 -12.36
C LYS A 135 -2.69 30.39 -12.50
N GLY A 136 -2.61 29.17 -11.97
CA GLY A 136 -1.52 28.20 -12.15
C GLY A 136 -1.57 27.19 -10.99
N SER A 137 -2.62 26.39 -10.83
CA SER A 137 -2.96 25.15 -11.56
C SER A 137 -1.99 24.00 -11.30
N PHE A 138 -2.21 23.25 -10.21
CA PHE A 138 -1.77 21.86 -10.02
C PHE A 138 -2.71 21.08 -9.08
N GLN A 139 -4.01 21.32 -9.17
CA GLN A 139 -5.00 20.75 -8.24
C GLN A 139 -6.29 20.39 -8.97
N GLN A 140 -6.19 19.46 -9.92
CA GLN A 140 -7.38 18.89 -10.54
C GLN A 140 -7.14 17.45 -10.98
N LEU A 141 -7.15 16.54 -10.00
CA LEU A 141 -7.57 15.15 -10.21
C LEU A 141 -8.41 14.73 -9.00
N VAL A 142 -9.70 14.50 -9.30
CA VAL A 142 -10.72 13.79 -8.50
C VAL A 142 -11.33 14.54 -7.32
N GLU A 143 -12.28 15.42 -7.64
CA GLU A 143 -13.46 15.67 -6.82
C GLU A 143 -14.68 15.40 -7.73
N GLU A 144 -15.26 14.21 -7.65
CA GLU A 144 -16.62 13.97 -8.16
C GLU A 144 -17.62 14.20 -7.03
N PRO A 145 -18.65 15.03 -7.24
CA PRO A 145 -19.72 15.19 -6.27
C PRO A 145 -20.69 13.99 -6.34
N LEU A 146 -20.88 13.33 -5.20
CA LEU A 146 -21.99 12.41 -4.98
C LEU A 146 -23.32 13.19 -5.06
N ASP A 147 -24.07 12.96 -6.13
CA ASP A 147 -25.45 13.43 -6.26
C ASP A 147 -26.40 12.46 -5.55
N GLU A 148 -26.67 12.74 -4.28
CA GLU A 148 -27.56 11.97 -3.41
C GLU A 148 -28.97 12.57 -3.43
N THR A 149 -29.78 12.26 -4.47
CA THR A 149 -31.24 12.36 -4.38
C THR A 149 -31.97 11.35 -5.29
N ALA A 150 -32.18 10.12 -4.81
CA ALA A 150 -33.40 9.34 -5.04
C ALA A 150 -33.36 7.95 -4.36
N LEU A 151 -33.98 7.84 -3.18
CA LEU A 151 -34.54 6.57 -2.71
C LEU A 151 -35.90 6.33 -3.39
N PRO A 152 -36.26 5.06 -3.65
CA PRO A 152 -37.47 4.55 -3.03
C PRO A 152 -37.25 3.19 -2.37
N GLY A 153 -37.88 3.03 -1.20
CA GLY A 153 -37.79 1.84 -0.37
C GLY A 153 -38.58 0.63 -0.89
N GLY A 154 -38.25 -0.54 -0.32
CA GLY A 154 -38.99 -1.77 -0.57
C GLY A 154 -38.45 -2.94 0.25
N ARG A 155 -38.94 -3.07 1.48
CA ARG A 155 -38.68 -4.21 2.38
C ARG A 155 -39.55 -5.40 1.93
N ARG A 156 -38.98 -6.54 1.52
CA ARG A 156 -39.62 -7.88 1.63
C ARG A 156 -38.67 -9.05 1.39
N SER A 157 -38.97 -10.11 2.12
CA SER A 157 -38.23 -11.32 2.45
C SER A 157 -38.27 -12.47 1.43
N ARG A 158 -37.32 -13.41 1.62
CA ARG A 158 -37.38 -14.89 1.44
C ARG A 158 -37.24 -15.50 0.03
N ASN A 159 -36.19 -16.33 -0.06
CA ASN A 159 -36.15 -17.73 -0.55
C ASN A 159 -36.02 -18.04 -2.06
N ALA A 160 -35.21 -19.10 -2.27
CA ALA A 160 -35.20 -20.11 -3.34
C ALA A 160 -34.37 -19.78 -4.60
N LEU A 161 -33.18 -20.37 -4.76
CA LEU A 161 -32.87 -21.71 -5.32
C LEU A 161 -32.97 -21.75 -6.85
N LEU A 162 -31.83 -22.05 -7.51
CA LEU A 162 -31.65 -22.94 -8.68
C LEU A 162 -30.13 -23.20 -8.82
N ILE A 163 -29.57 -24.22 -8.16
CA ILE A 163 -29.13 -25.52 -8.73
C ILE A 163 -29.25 -25.66 -10.26
N LEU A 164 -28.11 -25.88 -10.94
CA LEU A 164 -27.72 -27.07 -11.76
C LEU A 164 -26.56 -26.68 -12.71
N GLY A 165 -25.31 -27.12 -12.53
CA GLY A 165 -24.71 -28.41 -12.97
C GLY A 165 -23.46 -28.06 -13.83
N ILE A 166 -22.29 -28.69 -13.73
CA ILE A 166 -21.94 -30.10 -13.97
C ILE A 166 -20.50 -30.39 -13.43
N LEU A 167 -20.32 -31.61 -12.91
CA LEU A 167 -19.07 -32.27 -12.47
C LEU A 167 -18.11 -32.63 -13.63
N ILE A 168 -16.90 -33.11 -13.28
CA ILE A 168 -15.83 -33.82 -14.07
C ILE A 168 -14.59 -32.91 -14.17
N ALA A 169 -13.37 -33.22 -13.70
CA ALA A 169 -12.61 -34.46 -13.46
C ALA A 169 -11.54 -34.21 -12.35
N LEU A 170 -11.40 -35.10 -11.35
CA LEU A 170 -10.31 -36.10 -11.20
C LEU A 170 -8.88 -35.51 -11.19
N GLY A 171 -8.01 -35.80 -10.21
CA GLY A 171 -8.12 -36.78 -9.14
C GLY A 171 -6.93 -36.76 -8.17
N VAL A 172 -7.23 -37.19 -6.95
CA VAL A 172 -6.28 -37.67 -5.96
C VAL A 172 -5.67 -38.98 -6.46
N GLY A 173 -4.34 -39.08 -6.46
CA GLY A 173 -3.60 -40.28 -6.85
C GLY A 173 -2.54 -40.65 -5.82
N PHE A 174 -2.97 -41.39 -4.80
CA PHE A 174 -2.14 -42.17 -3.89
C PHE A 174 -1.43 -43.28 -4.69
N VAL A 175 -0.12 -43.49 -4.54
CA VAL A 175 0.55 -44.71 -5.02
C VAL A 175 1.49 -45.26 -3.94
N VAL A 176 1.00 -46.32 -3.29
CA VAL A 176 1.80 -47.44 -2.77
C VAL A 176 2.35 -48.21 -3.97
N GLY A 177 3.65 -48.50 -3.95
CA GLY A 177 4.35 -49.05 -5.10
C GLY A 177 4.14 -50.54 -5.38
N THR A 178 4.41 -50.93 -6.63
CA THR A 178 5.06 -52.20 -7.01
C THR A 178 5.81 -51.98 -8.32
N GLN A 179 7.02 -52.53 -8.39
CA GLN A 179 7.88 -52.51 -9.58
C GLN A 179 7.29 -53.33 -10.72
N THR A 180 7.31 -52.77 -11.93
CA THR A 180 7.45 -53.53 -13.19
C THR A 180 8.20 -52.67 -14.21
N ASP A 181 9.36 -53.16 -14.65
CA ASP A 181 10.09 -52.68 -15.83
C ASP A 181 9.20 -52.69 -17.07
N ALA A 182 8.96 -51.52 -17.67
CA ALA A 182 8.57 -51.39 -19.06
C ALA A 182 8.90 -49.97 -19.55
N SER A 183 9.87 -49.90 -20.47
CA SER A 183 10.18 -48.79 -21.39
C SER A 183 9.64 -47.41 -21.03
N LEU A 184 10.52 -46.56 -20.47
CA LEU A 184 10.33 -45.12 -20.40
C LEU A 184 10.11 -44.55 -21.81
N VAL A 185 8.85 -44.34 -22.17
CA VAL A 185 8.47 -43.31 -23.14
C VAL A 185 8.85 -41.99 -22.48
N THR A 186 9.93 -41.36 -22.95
CA THR A 186 10.20 -39.95 -22.68
C THR A 186 9.14 -39.12 -23.39
N ALA A 187 7.95 -39.06 -22.81
CA ALA A 187 7.04 -37.98 -23.10
C ALA A 187 7.68 -36.73 -22.49
N SER A 188 8.11 -35.79 -23.33
CA SER A 188 8.34 -34.43 -22.86
C SER A 188 7.07 -33.97 -22.14
N PRO A 189 7.15 -33.43 -20.91
CA PRO A 189 6.01 -32.79 -20.31
C PRO A 189 5.49 -31.71 -21.28
N PRO A 190 4.17 -31.57 -21.46
CA PRO A 190 3.65 -30.46 -22.26
C PRO A 190 4.19 -29.15 -21.70
N ALA A 191 4.60 -28.24 -22.58
CA ALA A 191 4.96 -26.88 -22.17
C ALA A 191 3.80 -26.33 -21.34
N ALA A 192 4.09 -25.93 -20.09
CA ALA A 192 3.09 -25.28 -19.27
C ALA A 192 2.60 -24.04 -20.03
N THR A 193 1.33 -24.03 -20.42
CA THR A 193 0.72 -22.88 -21.07
C THR A 193 0.46 -21.85 -19.99
N VAL A 194 1.17 -20.73 -20.03
CA VAL A 194 0.90 -19.60 -19.14
C VAL A 194 -0.53 -19.13 -19.37
N THR A 195 -1.21 -18.82 -18.28
CA THR A 195 -2.58 -18.31 -18.25
C THR A 195 -2.60 -16.80 -18.02
N VAL A 196 -3.72 -16.15 -18.34
CA VAL A 196 -3.89 -14.71 -18.08
C VAL A 196 -3.81 -14.40 -16.58
N GLU A 197 -4.33 -15.31 -15.74
CA GLU A 197 -4.23 -15.23 -14.29
C GLU A 197 -2.77 -15.21 -13.82
N GLU A 198 -1.96 -16.16 -14.32
CA GLU A 198 -0.53 -16.23 -13.99
C GLU A 198 0.23 -14.98 -14.47
N THR A 199 -0.07 -14.46 -15.66
CA THR A 199 0.51 -13.18 -16.13
C THR A 199 0.16 -12.04 -15.19
N CYS A 200 -1.12 -11.88 -14.82
CA CYS A 200 -1.55 -10.80 -13.91
C CYS A 200 -0.93 -10.94 -12.52
N ALA A 201 -0.78 -12.17 -12.01
CA ALA A 201 -0.08 -12.44 -10.75
C ALA A 201 1.41 -12.05 -10.83
N GLN A 202 2.11 -12.41 -11.90
CA GLN A 202 3.51 -12.01 -12.11
C GLN A 202 3.68 -10.48 -12.15
N VAL A 203 2.77 -9.76 -12.83
CA VAL A 203 2.79 -8.28 -12.83
C VAL A 203 2.51 -7.73 -11.42
N SER A 204 1.60 -8.35 -10.68
CA SER A 204 1.30 -8.01 -9.28
C SER A 204 2.53 -8.08 -8.38
N ASP A 205 3.36 -9.12 -8.57
CA ASP A 205 4.61 -9.29 -7.82
C ASP A 205 5.63 -8.18 -8.15
N VAL A 206 5.78 -7.84 -9.43
CA VAL A 206 6.63 -6.73 -9.88
C VAL A 206 6.18 -5.41 -9.24
N PHE A 207 4.88 -5.15 -9.24
CA PHE A 207 4.33 -3.91 -8.73
C PHE A 207 4.43 -3.83 -7.20
N THR A 208 4.19 -4.95 -6.51
CA THR A 208 4.41 -5.08 -5.07
C THR A 208 5.85 -4.78 -4.69
N PHE A 209 6.82 -5.39 -5.37
CA PHE A 209 8.23 -5.13 -5.13
C PHE A 209 8.57 -3.65 -5.29
N MET A 210 8.12 -3.01 -6.37
CA MET A 210 8.38 -1.61 -6.63
C MET A 210 7.73 -0.69 -5.58
N HIS A 211 6.47 -0.94 -5.22
CA HIS A 211 5.78 -0.17 -4.18
C HIS A 211 6.56 -0.17 -2.86
N ASN A 212 7.10 -1.33 -2.47
CA ASN A 212 7.85 -1.50 -1.23
C ASN A 212 9.22 -0.83 -1.25
N VAL A 213 9.88 -0.87 -2.41
CA VAL A 213 11.14 -0.14 -2.66
C VAL A 213 10.91 1.38 -2.56
N HIS A 214 9.82 1.89 -3.13
CA HIS A 214 9.50 3.32 -3.03
C HIS A 214 9.16 3.73 -1.60
N GLY A 215 8.36 2.92 -0.89
CA GLY A 215 8.04 3.16 0.52
C GLY A 215 9.31 3.23 1.38
N SER A 216 10.29 2.36 1.11
CA SER A 216 11.58 2.36 1.82
C SER A 216 12.42 3.62 1.53
N LEU A 217 12.42 4.12 0.30
CA LEU A 217 13.09 5.39 -0.04
C LEU A 217 12.51 6.59 0.71
N LEU A 218 11.19 6.65 0.83
CA LEU A 218 10.52 7.77 1.52
C LEU A 218 10.81 7.76 3.03
N ALA A 219 11.07 6.59 3.60
CA ALA A 219 11.43 6.45 5.01
C ALA A 219 12.89 6.88 5.28
N GLU A 220 13.83 6.54 4.40
CA GLU A 220 15.25 6.88 4.56
C GLU A 220 15.91 7.39 3.25
N PRO A 221 16.32 8.67 3.19
CA PRO A 221 16.88 9.26 1.97
C PRO A 221 18.25 8.71 1.52
N SER A 222 18.98 7.98 2.37
CA SER A 222 20.35 7.49 2.07
C SER A 222 20.42 6.27 1.14
N LEU A 223 19.30 5.88 0.52
CA LEU A 223 19.13 4.64 -0.25
C LEU A 223 19.18 4.82 -1.78
N GLN A 224 19.65 5.96 -2.32
CA GLN A 224 19.61 6.22 -3.77
C GLN A 224 20.27 5.12 -4.62
N GLN A 225 21.44 4.61 -4.20
CA GLN A 225 22.11 3.51 -4.90
C GLN A 225 21.32 2.19 -4.81
N GLU A 226 20.64 1.96 -3.69
CA GLU A 226 19.79 0.78 -3.49
C GLU A 226 18.53 0.87 -4.36
N PHE A 227 17.96 2.07 -4.48
CA PHE A 227 16.85 2.33 -5.38
C PHE A 227 17.22 2.08 -6.84
N GLU A 228 18.37 2.58 -7.30
CA GLU A 228 18.83 2.27 -8.66
C GLU A 228 19.04 0.76 -8.85
N GLY A 229 19.54 0.06 -7.83
CA GLY A 229 19.67 -1.39 -7.84
C GLY A 229 18.31 -2.10 -7.98
N ALA A 230 17.32 -1.64 -7.22
CA ALA A 230 15.96 -2.14 -7.22
C ALA A 230 15.22 -1.82 -8.52
N ALA A 231 15.38 -0.62 -9.08
CA ALA A 231 14.82 -0.21 -10.36
C ALA A 231 15.34 -1.10 -11.51
N ARG A 232 16.64 -1.44 -11.50
CA ARG A 232 17.21 -2.44 -12.43
C ARG A 232 16.66 -3.85 -12.20
N LEU A 233 16.29 -4.20 -10.97
CA LEU A 233 15.66 -5.49 -10.68
C LEU A 233 14.22 -5.53 -11.20
N VAL A 234 13.43 -4.48 -10.98
CA VAL A 234 12.08 -4.29 -11.57
C VAL A 234 12.16 -4.49 -13.08
N ALA A 235 13.11 -3.84 -13.75
CA ALA A 235 13.30 -3.99 -15.19
C ALA A 235 13.47 -5.47 -15.63
N ARG A 236 14.32 -6.22 -14.91
CA ARG A 236 14.57 -7.65 -15.20
C ARG A 236 13.38 -8.54 -14.90
N LEU A 237 12.58 -8.21 -13.89
CA LEU A 237 11.37 -8.97 -13.56
C LEU A 237 10.28 -8.68 -14.60
N THR A 238 10.04 -7.42 -14.96
CA THR A 238 9.12 -7.03 -16.04
C THR A 238 9.47 -7.71 -17.37
N ALA A 239 10.77 -7.78 -17.72
CA ALA A 239 11.22 -8.46 -18.93
C ALA A 239 10.90 -9.96 -18.95
N GLN A 240 10.78 -10.58 -17.77
CA GLN A 240 10.52 -12.01 -17.59
C GLN A 240 9.03 -12.34 -17.40
N VAL A 241 8.14 -11.33 -17.43
CA VAL A 241 6.70 -11.59 -17.38
C VAL A 241 6.28 -12.35 -18.62
N ASP A 242 5.82 -13.58 -18.42
CA ASP A 242 5.27 -14.42 -19.46
C ASP A 242 3.84 -13.98 -19.78
N THR A 243 3.48 -13.99 -21.05
CA THR A 243 2.18 -13.53 -21.53
C THR A 243 1.48 -14.56 -22.39
N VAL A 244 0.15 -14.51 -22.41
CA VAL A 244 -0.68 -15.32 -23.32
C VAL A 244 -0.79 -14.59 -24.67
N PRO A 245 -0.19 -15.10 -25.77
CA PRO A 245 -0.18 -14.39 -27.05
C PRO A 245 -1.60 -14.07 -27.54
N GLY A 246 -1.80 -12.82 -27.99
CA GLY A 246 -3.09 -12.34 -28.50
C GLY A 246 -4.13 -11.98 -27.44
N SER A 247 -3.77 -12.00 -26.14
CA SER A 247 -4.61 -11.45 -25.08
C SER A 247 -4.41 -9.93 -24.93
N ALA A 248 -5.46 -9.22 -24.50
CA ALA A 248 -5.35 -7.78 -24.20
C ALA A 248 -4.33 -7.50 -23.09
N VAL A 249 -4.15 -8.43 -22.15
CA VAL A 249 -3.12 -8.34 -21.10
C VAL A 249 -1.72 -8.42 -21.72
N ALA A 250 -1.49 -9.32 -22.69
CA ALA A 250 -0.22 -9.40 -23.38
C ALA A 250 0.13 -8.10 -24.11
N ASP A 251 -0.83 -7.48 -24.81
CA ASP A 251 -0.59 -6.20 -25.50
C ASP A 251 -0.15 -5.09 -24.54
N GLN A 252 -0.76 -5.02 -23.34
CA GLN A 252 -0.38 -4.03 -22.33
C GLN A 252 0.95 -4.35 -21.66
N VAL A 253 1.25 -5.64 -21.43
CA VAL A 253 2.55 -6.06 -20.87
C VAL A 253 3.68 -5.80 -21.88
N GLU A 254 3.47 -5.98 -23.18
CA GLU A 254 4.45 -5.61 -24.20
C GLU A 254 4.65 -4.09 -24.24
N ALA A 255 3.58 -3.28 -24.13
CA ALA A 255 3.73 -1.83 -24.01
C ALA A 255 4.51 -1.39 -22.76
N LEU A 256 4.40 -2.14 -21.65
CA LEU A 256 5.23 -1.94 -20.45
C LEU A 256 6.68 -2.37 -20.69
N LYS A 257 6.92 -3.47 -21.41
CA LYS A 257 8.27 -3.93 -21.77
C LYS A 257 8.97 -2.98 -22.74
N ASP A 258 8.24 -2.27 -23.59
CA ASP A 258 8.79 -1.24 -24.49
C ASP A 258 9.43 -0.06 -23.74
N LEU A 259 9.08 0.15 -22.47
CA LEU A 259 9.69 1.16 -21.60
C LEU A 259 11.00 0.68 -20.94
N LEU A 260 11.37 -0.60 -21.13
CA LEU A 260 12.59 -1.14 -20.54
C LEU A 260 13.84 -0.59 -21.23
N PRO A 261 14.92 -0.36 -20.47
CA PRO A 261 16.18 0.10 -21.03
C PRO A 261 16.74 -0.91 -22.04
N SER A 262 17.26 -0.39 -23.14
CA SER A 262 17.87 -1.19 -24.21
C SER A 262 19.26 -1.71 -23.84
N ALA A 263 19.92 -1.06 -22.87
CA ALA A 263 21.24 -1.41 -22.38
C ALA A 263 21.29 -1.41 -20.84
N ALA A 264 22.13 -2.29 -20.27
CA ALA A 264 22.22 -2.48 -18.81
C ALA A 264 22.63 -1.23 -18.01
N ASN A 265 23.26 -0.26 -18.67
CA ASN A 265 23.75 0.98 -18.05
C ASN A 265 22.78 2.15 -18.23
N GLU A 266 21.71 1.97 -18.99
CA GLU A 266 20.70 2.99 -19.20
C GLU A 266 19.84 3.12 -17.93
N PRO A 267 19.61 4.35 -17.42
CA PRO A 267 18.79 4.55 -16.25
C PRO A 267 17.33 4.19 -16.55
N ILE A 268 16.70 3.50 -15.61
CA ILE A 268 15.26 3.24 -15.62
C ILE A 268 14.61 4.00 -14.47
N ASP A 269 13.51 4.67 -14.76
CA ASP A 269 12.69 5.34 -13.76
C ASP A 269 11.31 4.67 -13.67
N PRO A 270 11.13 3.68 -12.79
CA PRO A 270 9.86 3.01 -12.57
C PRO A 270 8.83 3.89 -11.84
N LEU A 271 9.17 5.13 -11.50
CA LEU A 271 8.27 6.16 -10.96
C LEU A 271 7.87 7.19 -12.00
N SER A 272 8.34 7.05 -13.24
CA SER A 272 8.01 7.96 -14.33
C SER A 272 6.51 7.92 -14.68
N PRO A 273 5.92 9.05 -15.14
CA PRO A 273 4.54 9.09 -15.60
C PRO A 273 4.24 8.05 -16.69
N GLU A 274 5.19 7.81 -17.60
CA GLU A 274 5.06 6.84 -18.68
C GLU A 274 4.93 5.42 -18.14
N TRP A 275 5.76 5.06 -17.15
CA TRP A 275 5.69 3.77 -16.47
C TRP A 275 4.37 3.60 -15.71
N GLY A 276 3.94 4.64 -14.98
CA GLY A 276 2.65 4.65 -14.28
C GLY A 276 1.45 4.50 -15.22
N GLN A 277 1.50 5.12 -16.40
CA GLN A 277 0.46 4.99 -17.43
C GLN A 277 0.43 3.57 -18.02
N ALA A 278 1.59 2.99 -18.33
CA ALA A 278 1.67 1.61 -18.83
C ALA A 278 1.13 0.61 -17.80
N LEU A 279 1.48 0.77 -16.51
CA LEU A 279 0.95 -0.05 -15.43
C LEU A 279 -0.57 0.09 -15.28
N THR A 280 -1.12 1.30 -15.47
CA THR A 280 -2.57 1.52 -15.46
C THR A 280 -3.26 0.74 -16.59
N GLY A 281 -2.64 0.70 -17.77
CA GLY A 281 -3.10 -0.11 -18.89
C GLY A 281 -3.13 -1.60 -18.57
N VAL A 282 -2.04 -2.12 -18.00
CA VAL A 282 -1.95 -3.54 -17.58
C VAL A 282 -3.01 -3.86 -16.51
N SER A 283 -3.16 -3.00 -15.50
CA SER A 283 -4.15 -3.14 -14.44
C SER A 283 -5.58 -3.19 -14.98
N ALA A 284 -5.93 -2.27 -15.91
CA ALA A 284 -7.23 -2.27 -16.54
C ALA A 284 -7.49 -3.54 -17.36
N ALA A 285 -6.49 -4.05 -18.09
CA ALA A 285 -6.62 -5.28 -18.86
C ALA A 285 -6.78 -6.52 -17.96
N CYS A 286 -6.04 -6.58 -16.85
CA CYS A 286 -6.14 -7.63 -15.84
C CYS A 286 -7.52 -7.60 -15.16
N GLY A 287 -8.01 -6.42 -14.75
CA GLY A 287 -9.37 -6.26 -14.21
C GLY A 287 -10.47 -6.64 -15.20
N ALA A 288 -10.33 -6.30 -16.48
CA ALA A 288 -11.26 -6.72 -17.54
C ALA A 288 -11.25 -8.24 -17.76
N ALA A 289 -10.14 -8.91 -17.48
CA ALA A 289 -10.01 -10.37 -17.50
C ALA A 289 -10.51 -11.04 -16.20
N GLY A 290 -10.89 -10.26 -15.18
CA GLY A 290 -11.38 -10.75 -13.89
C GLY A 290 -10.30 -10.99 -12.84
N PHE A 291 -9.08 -10.49 -13.04
CA PHE A 291 -7.95 -10.67 -12.14
C PHE A 291 -7.40 -9.30 -11.72
N ASP A 292 -7.86 -8.76 -10.59
CA ASP A 292 -7.36 -7.48 -10.11
C ASP A 292 -5.90 -7.57 -9.65
N ILE A 293 -5.11 -6.55 -9.96
CA ILE A 293 -3.73 -6.42 -9.46
C ILE A 293 -3.79 -6.04 -7.97
N SER A 294 -3.22 -6.88 -7.11
CA SER A 294 -3.08 -6.63 -5.68
C SER A 294 -1.67 -6.16 -5.35
N VAL A 295 -1.57 -5.11 -4.54
CA VAL A 295 -0.28 -4.62 -4.01
C VAL A 295 -0.18 -4.99 -2.55
N ASP A 296 0.74 -5.88 -2.22
CA ASP A 296 0.99 -6.27 -0.84
C ASP A 296 2.12 -5.40 -0.25
N ALA A 297 1.75 -4.26 0.32
CA ALA A 297 2.72 -3.35 0.92
C ALA A 297 3.47 -4.01 2.10
N TRP A 298 4.80 -4.06 2.02
CA TRP A 298 5.73 -4.45 3.07
C TRP A 298 6.33 -3.17 3.64
N THR A 299 5.93 -2.81 4.86
CA THR A 299 6.69 -1.81 5.61
C THR A 299 7.97 -2.47 6.10
N SER A 300 9.13 -2.01 5.62
CA SER A 300 10.41 -2.29 6.28
C SER A 300 10.33 -1.89 7.76
N GLY A 301 10.97 -2.70 8.60
CA GLY A 301 10.89 -2.64 10.07
C GLY A 301 11.66 -1.49 10.67
#